data_AF-A0AA41S200-F1
#
_entry.id   AF-A0AA41S200-F1
#
_cell.length_a   1.000
_cell.length_b   1.000
_cell.length_c   1.000
_cell.angle_alpha   90.00
_cell.angle_beta   90.00
_cell.angle_gamma   90.00
#
_symmetry.space_group_name_H-M   'P 1'
#
loop_
_entity.id
_entity.type
_entity.pdbx_description
1 polymer ?
#
loop_
_entity_poly.entity_id
_entity_poly.type
_entity_poly.pdbx_seq_one_letter_code
_entity_poly.pdbx_strand_id
1 'polypeptide(L)'
;MRICAVNTLDSLKLPQFKYTAKMKYTSRHNVIPLKGGCECKGMCSDSKKCLCAVKNGGEIPFNHSGAIVEAKLLVYECGPLCKCPPSCYNRVSQHGIKFQLEIFKTTSRGWGVRSLNSIPSGSFICQYTGELLSEKEADQRTGNDEYLFDLGRSKSSSQSMGAGLSSVISPDLQSTSISCENVEDEEGFTIDAFKYGSVGRFINHSCSPNLVAQRVLYDHDDVRMPHIMLFAAENIPPLRELTYDYNYVVDTVYDSAGNIKIKECYCGSSECTGRMY
;
A
#
# COMPACT_ATOMS: atom_id res chain seq x y z
N MET A 1 7.58 -14.12 -11.97
CA MET A 1 8.94 -13.54 -12.04
C MET A 1 9.71 -13.98 -10.80
N ARG A 2 10.98 -14.37 -10.92
CA ARG A 2 11.81 -14.74 -9.76
C ARG A 2 12.41 -13.47 -9.15
N ILE A 3 12.40 -13.39 -7.82
CA ILE A 3 13.05 -12.31 -7.06
C ILE A 3 14.26 -12.92 -6.35
N CYS A 4 15.45 -12.43 -6.67
CA CYS A 4 16.69 -12.91 -6.07
C CYS A 4 17.03 -12.10 -4.82
N ALA A 5 17.77 -12.71 -3.90
CA ALA A 5 18.35 -12.02 -2.75
C ALA A 5 19.88 -11.98 -2.90
N VAL A 6 20.48 -10.80 -2.77
CA VAL A 6 21.92 -10.57 -2.92
C VAL A 6 22.49 -9.98 -1.63
N ASN A 7 23.57 -10.55 -1.13
CA ASN A 7 24.32 -10.01 -0.01
C ASN A 7 25.81 -10.01 -0.35
N THR A 8 26.39 -8.81 -0.42
CA THR A 8 27.81 -8.59 -0.68
C THR A 8 28.51 -7.92 0.51
N LEU A 9 27.82 -7.75 1.64
CA LEU A 9 28.31 -7.01 2.80
C LEU A 9 28.71 -7.95 3.94
N ASP A 10 27.94 -9.01 4.15
CA ASP A 10 28.15 -9.97 5.23
C ASP A 10 27.65 -11.36 4.86
N SER A 11 27.68 -12.31 5.81
CA SER A 11 27.23 -13.69 5.63
C SER A 11 25.78 -13.93 6.06
N LEU A 12 25.03 -12.88 6.43
CA LEU A 12 23.64 -13.01 6.87
C LEU A 12 22.76 -13.49 5.71
N LYS A 13 21.92 -14.46 6.04
CA LYS A 13 20.90 -14.98 5.12
C LYS A 13 19.61 -14.20 5.28
N LEU A 14 18.80 -14.21 4.23
CA LEU A 14 17.46 -13.65 4.28
C LEU A 14 16.65 -14.35 5.39
N PRO A 15 15.88 -13.63 6.22
CA PRO A 15 15.00 -14.24 7.21
C PRO A 15 14.06 -15.26 6.59
N GLN A 16 13.77 -16.34 7.30
CA GLN A 16 12.80 -17.33 6.82
C GLN A 16 11.37 -16.83 6.99
N PHE A 17 10.59 -16.90 5.91
CA PHE A 17 9.16 -16.61 5.88
C PHE A 17 8.50 -17.38 4.74
N LYS A 18 7.17 -17.45 4.74
CA LYS A 18 6.41 -18.09 3.64
C LYS A 18 5.97 -17.03 2.64
N TYR A 19 6.54 -17.06 1.44
CA TYR A 19 6.16 -16.12 0.39
C TYR A 19 4.68 -16.30 -0.01
N THR A 20 3.93 -15.21 -0.05
CA THR A 20 2.57 -15.15 -0.61
C THR A 20 2.44 -13.89 -1.45
N ALA A 21 1.77 -14.01 -2.60
CA ALA A 21 1.39 -12.86 -3.44
C ALA A 21 -0.08 -12.46 -3.23
N LYS A 22 -0.78 -13.13 -2.30
CA LYS A 22 -2.19 -12.88 -1.98
C LYS A 22 -2.32 -12.55 -0.50
N MET A 23 -3.28 -11.70 -0.19
CA MET A 23 -3.73 -11.45 1.17
C MET A 23 -4.20 -12.74 1.82
N LYS A 24 -3.89 -12.90 3.11
CA LYS A 24 -4.40 -13.99 3.93
C LYS A 24 -5.42 -13.46 4.90
N TYR A 25 -6.68 -13.72 4.58
CA TYR A 25 -7.79 -13.43 5.47
C TYR A 25 -7.97 -14.61 6.45
N THR A 26 -8.10 -14.31 7.74
CA THR A 26 -8.44 -15.33 8.73
C THR A 26 -9.93 -15.69 8.63
N SER A 27 -10.33 -16.85 9.14
CA SER A 27 -11.73 -17.31 9.08
C SER A 27 -12.75 -16.38 9.75
N ARG A 28 -12.27 -15.46 10.60
CA ARG A 28 -13.07 -14.42 11.26
C ARG A 28 -13.33 -13.21 10.37
N HIS A 29 -12.46 -12.97 9.39
CA HIS A 29 -12.52 -11.84 8.47
C HIS A 29 -12.92 -12.32 7.07
N ASN A 30 -14.11 -12.93 6.98
CA ASN A 30 -14.60 -13.44 5.70
C ASN A 30 -14.85 -12.28 4.74
N VAL A 31 -14.09 -12.28 3.65
CA VAL A 31 -14.29 -11.36 2.53
C VAL A 31 -15.65 -11.66 1.91
N ILE A 32 -16.57 -10.71 2.00
CA ILE A 32 -17.83 -10.78 1.27
C ILE A 32 -17.51 -10.52 -0.20
N PRO A 33 -17.75 -11.50 -1.10
CA PRO A 33 -17.46 -11.30 -2.52
C PRO A 33 -18.28 -10.15 -3.10
N LEU A 34 -17.76 -9.54 -4.16
CA LEU A 34 -18.48 -8.54 -4.93
C LEU A 34 -19.87 -9.04 -5.34
N LYS A 35 -20.87 -8.16 -5.23
CA LYS A 35 -22.24 -8.44 -5.71
C LYS A 35 -22.41 -8.20 -7.22
N GLY A 36 -21.44 -7.55 -7.87
CA GLY A 36 -21.47 -7.26 -9.29
C GLY A 36 -20.22 -6.53 -9.78
N GLY A 37 -20.19 -6.22 -11.07
CA GLY A 37 -19.12 -5.47 -11.73
C GLY A 37 -19.68 -4.59 -12.86
N CYS A 38 -18.80 -3.93 -13.62
CA CYS A 38 -19.26 -3.20 -14.80
C CYS A 38 -19.68 -4.14 -15.94
N GLU A 39 -20.66 -3.73 -16.74
CA GLU A 39 -21.15 -4.48 -17.91
C GLU A 39 -20.45 -4.08 -19.23
N CYS A 40 -19.38 -3.28 -19.15
CA CYS A 40 -18.58 -2.87 -20.31
C CYS A 40 -18.06 -4.09 -21.07
N LYS A 41 -18.25 -4.13 -22.40
CA LYS A 41 -17.74 -5.21 -23.26
C LYS A 41 -16.32 -4.95 -23.75
N GLY A 42 -15.94 -3.68 -23.88
CA GLY A 42 -14.59 -3.24 -24.22
C GLY A 42 -13.80 -2.79 -23.00
N MET A 43 -12.71 -2.07 -23.25
CA MET A 43 -11.93 -1.40 -22.22
C MET A 43 -12.80 -0.34 -21.53
N CYS A 44 -12.74 -0.28 -20.20
CA CYS A 44 -13.43 0.77 -19.46
C CYS A 44 -12.77 2.13 -19.74
N SER A 45 -13.59 3.18 -19.77
CA SER A 45 -13.20 4.57 -20.01
C SER A 45 -13.97 5.50 -19.08
N ASP A 46 -13.65 6.79 -19.11
CA ASP A 46 -14.29 7.86 -18.32
C ASP A 46 -15.75 8.06 -18.75
N SER A 47 -16.61 7.17 -18.27
CA SER A 47 -17.99 7.09 -18.69
C SER A 47 -18.89 6.80 -17.51
N LYS A 48 -19.96 7.58 -17.37
CA LYS A 48 -21.04 7.34 -16.40
C LYS A 48 -21.73 5.97 -16.61
N LYS A 49 -21.54 5.31 -17.76
CA LYS A 49 -22.03 3.94 -18.03
C LYS A 49 -21.17 2.86 -17.36
N CYS A 50 -19.92 3.15 -17.02
CA CYS A 50 -19.04 2.22 -16.35
C CYS A 50 -19.16 2.38 -14.83
N LEU A 51 -19.70 1.36 -14.15
CA LEU A 51 -19.81 1.36 -12.68
C LEU A 51 -18.45 1.57 -12.00
N CYS A 52 -17.38 1.00 -12.54
CA CYS A 52 -16.03 1.15 -11.98
C CYS A 52 -15.49 2.58 -12.14
N ALA A 53 -15.73 3.24 -13.27
CA ALA A 53 -15.37 4.66 -13.43
C ALA A 53 -16.15 5.54 -12.43
N VAL A 54 -17.46 5.28 -12.28
CA VAL A 54 -18.31 6.00 -11.30
C VAL A 54 -17.78 5.84 -9.87
N LYS A 55 -17.37 4.63 -9.45
CA LYS A 55 -16.74 4.40 -8.14
C LYS A 55 -15.44 5.21 -7.93
N ASN A 56 -14.73 5.54 -9.00
CA ASN A 56 -13.51 6.35 -8.96
C ASN A 56 -13.75 7.87 -9.16
N GLY A 57 -15.01 8.33 -9.06
CA GLY A 57 -15.37 9.75 -9.25
C GLY A 57 -15.69 10.12 -10.70
N GLY A 58 -15.90 9.14 -11.58
CA GLY A 58 -16.24 9.34 -12.99
C GLY A 58 -15.10 9.09 -13.97
N GLU A 59 -13.90 8.77 -13.47
CA GLU A 59 -12.67 8.66 -14.25
C GLU A 59 -11.94 7.35 -13.98
N ILE A 60 -11.20 6.83 -14.97
CA ILE A 60 -10.28 5.72 -14.80
C ILE A 60 -8.97 6.24 -14.20
N PRO A 61 -8.52 5.73 -13.04
CA PRO A 61 -7.35 6.26 -12.34
C PRO A 61 -6.00 5.90 -12.99
N PHE A 62 -6.01 5.18 -14.11
CA PHE A 62 -4.84 4.71 -14.82
C PHE A 62 -4.83 5.19 -16.26
N ASN A 63 -3.65 5.54 -16.76
CA ASN A 63 -3.45 5.86 -18.17
C ASN A 63 -3.36 4.58 -19.04
N HIS A 64 -3.24 4.76 -20.36
CA HIS A 64 -3.18 3.63 -21.31
C HIS A 64 -1.94 2.73 -21.16
N SER A 65 -0.87 3.20 -20.51
CA SER A 65 0.30 2.39 -20.16
C SER A 65 0.16 1.64 -18.83
N GLY A 66 -0.95 1.82 -18.11
CA GLY A 66 -1.19 1.23 -16.80
C GLY A 66 -0.48 1.95 -15.65
N ALA A 67 -0.05 3.20 -15.85
CA ALA A 67 0.48 4.03 -14.78
C ALA A 67 -0.67 4.76 -14.07
N ILE A 68 -0.61 4.83 -12.75
CA ILE A 68 -1.56 5.63 -11.96
C ILE A 68 -1.35 7.11 -12.27
N VAL A 69 -2.45 7.82 -12.57
CA VAL A 69 -2.41 9.24 -12.96
C VAL A 69 -2.25 10.14 -11.74
N GLU A 70 -2.99 9.81 -10.68
CA GLU A 70 -2.99 10.56 -9.41
C GLU A 70 -3.29 9.60 -8.26
N ALA A 71 -2.61 9.79 -7.12
CA ALA A 71 -2.93 9.07 -5.90
C ALA A 71 -4.31 9.49 -5.37
N LYS A 72 -5.17 8.53 -5.04
CA LYS A 72 -6.51 8.77 -4.49
C LYS A 72 -6.59 8.17 -3.09
N LEU A 73 -7.57 8.60 -2.29
CA LEU A 73 -7.85 7.94 -0.99
C LEU A 73 -8.13 6.44 -1.17
N LEU A 74 -8.85 6.08 -2.23
CA LEU A 74 -9.16 4.71 -2.59
C LEU A 74 -9.37 4.60 -4.11
N VAL A 75 -8.76 3.58 -4.71
CA VAL A 75 -8.89 3.24 -6.12
C VAL A 75 -9.74 1.97 -6.28
N TYR A 76 -10.68 1.99 -7.22
CA TYR A 76 -11.50 0.82 -7.56
C TYR A 76 -11.12 0.26 -8.93
N GLU A 77 -10.41 -0.86 -8.93
CA GLU A 77 -10.14 -1.59 -10.17
C GLU A 77 -11.35 -2.42 -10.60
N CYS A 78 -11.39 -2.81 -11.88
CA CYS A 78 -12.36 -3.76 -12.38
C CYS A 78 -12.10 -5.14 -11.74
N GLY A 79 -13.15 -5.69 -11.13
CA GLY A 79 -13.08 -6.96 -10.42
C GLY A 79 -13.36 -8.21 -11.27
N PRO A 80 -13.33 -9.40 -10.64
CA PRO A 80 -13.61 -10.68 -11.31
C PRO A 80 -14.99 -10.77 -11.98
N LEU A 81 -15.98 -10.03 -11.47
CA LEU A 81 -17.35 -10.05 -12.00
C LEU A 81 -17.60 -9.02 -13.13
N CYS A 82 -16.64 -8.15 -13.42
CA CYS A 82 -16.76 -7.18 -14.52
C CYS A 82 -16.66 -7.89 -15.88
N LYS A 83 -17.46 -7.45 -16.86
CA LYS A 83 -17.47 -8.02 -18.22
C LYS A 83 -16.36 -7.49 -19.15
N CYS A 84 -15.61 -6.49 -18.71
CA CYS A 84 -14.50 -5.93 -19.47
C CYS A 84 -13.34 -6.94 -19.55
N PRO A 85 -12.54 -6.91 -20.63
CA PRO A 85 -11.49 -7.89 -20.86
C PRO A 85 -10.37 -7.76 -19.81
N PRO A 86 -9.51 -8.80 -19.66
CA PRO A 86 -8.33 -8.73 -18.80
C PRO A 86 -7.37 -7.59 -19.16
N SER A 87 -7.33 -7.16 -20.43
CA SER A 87 -6.52 -6.03 -20.89
C SER A 87 -7.09 -4.65 -20.53
N CYS A 88 -8.24 -4.57 -19.86
CA CYS A 88 -8.88 -3.30 -19.48
C CYS A 88 -7.91 -2.38 -18.74
N TYR A 89 -7.89 -1.08 -19.09
CA TYR A 89 -7.04 -0.09 -18.44
C TYR A 89 -7.27 0.03 -16.93
N ASN A 90 -8.46 -0.36 -16.45
CA ASN A 90 -8.78 -0.41 -15.03
C ASN A 90 -8.47 -1.78 -14.37
N ARG A 91 -7.53 -2.55 -14.92
CA ARG A 91 -6.97 -3.78 -14.34
C ARG A 91 -5.44 -3.69 -14.39
N VAL A 92 -4.83 -3.20 -13.31
CA VAL A 92 -3.39 -2.88 -13.29
C VAL A 92 -2.69 -3.70 -12.23
N SER A 93 -2.93 -3.39 -10.96
CA SER A 93 -2.22 -3.99 -9.83
C SER A 93 -2.54 -5.48 -9.65
N GLN A 94 -3.74 -5.90 -10.05
CA GLN A 94 -4.14 -7.31 -10.03
C GLN A 94 -3.32 -8.21 -10.99
N HIS A 95 -2.58 -7.64 -11.93
CA HIS A 95 -1.73 -8.41 -12.86
C HIS A 95 -0.35 -8.78 -12.31
N GLY A 96 -0.05 -8.37 -11.08
CA GLY A 96 1.19 -8.70 -10.38
C GLY A 96 2.44 -8.00 -10.94
N ILE A 97 3.58 -8.35 -10.35
CA ILE A 97 4.88 -7.69 -10.55
C ILE A 97 5.34 -7.78 -12.02
N LYS A 98 5.74 -6.63 -12.59
CA LYS A 98 6.24 -6.50 -13.98
C LYS A 98 7.73 -6.16 -14.09
N PHE A 99 8.35 -5.68 -13.02
CA PHE A 99 9.76 -5.28 -12.99
C PHE A 99 10.62 -6.35 -12.34
N GLN A 100 11.87 -6.51 -12.81
CA GLN A 100 12.83 -7.40 -12.21
C GLN A 100 13.33 -6.82 -10.90
N LEU A 101 12.67 -7.21 -9.81
CA LEU A 101 13.03 -6.82 -8.45
C LEU A 101 14.11 -7.74 -7.88
N GLU A 102 14.97 -7.17 -7.04
CA GLU A 102 15.89 -7.91 -6.20
C GLU A 102 15.89 -7.38 -4.77
N ILE A 103 16.00 -8.32 -3.83
CA ILE A 103 16.23 -8.01 -2.42
C ILE A 103 17.75 -7.90 -2.23
N PHE A 104 18.22 -6.88 -1.53
CA PHE A 104 19.65 -6.70 -1.29
C PHE A 104 19.94 -6.30 0.15
N LYS A 105 21.10 -6.71 0.67
CA LYS A 105 21.54 -6.28 2.01
C LYS A 105 21.97 -4.82 1.94
N THR A 106 21.35 -3.97 2.77
CA THR A 106 21.76 -2.57 2.93
C THR A 106 22.82 -2.45 4.02
N THR A 107 23.54 -1.33 4.03
CA THR A 107 24.63 -1.05 4.98
C THR A 107 24.11 -0.83 6.41
N SER A 108 22.94 -0.20 6.58
CA SER A 108 22.42 0.21 7.89
C SER A 108 20.95 -0.12 8.17
N ARG A 109 20.18 -0.55 7.16
CA ARG A 109 18.70 -0.73 7.25
C ARG A 109 18.25 -2.18 7.07
N GLY A 110 19.12 -3.14 7.33
CA GLY A 110 18.80 -4.56 7.13
C GLY A 110 18.75 -4.97 5.66
N TRP A 111 17.60 -5.43 5.19
CA TRP A 111 17.36 -5.83 3.80
C TRP A 111 16.49 -4.77 3.12
N GLY A 112 16.79 -4.45 1.86
CA GLY A 112 16.04 -3.51 1.04
C GLY A 112 15.61 -4.14 -0.28
N VAL A 113 14.84 -3.42 -1.07
CA VAL A 113 14.44 -3.83 -2.43
C VAL A 113 14.90 -2.79 -3.43
N ARG A 114 15.37 -3.24 -4.59
CA ARG A 114 15.65 -2.39 -5.75
C ARG A 114 15.21 -3.08 -7.03
N SER A 115 15.15 -2.34 -8.13
CA SER A 115 14.87 -2.90 -9.46
C SER A 115 16.12 -2.92 -10.34
N LEU A 116 16.29 -3.95 -11.14
CA LEU A 116 17.30 -4.00 -12.20
C LEU A 116 16.90 -3.20 -13.45
N ASN A 117 15.64 -2.77 -13.53
CA ASN A 117 15.11 -1.96 -14.62
C ASN A 117 14.91 -0.52 -14.16
N SER A 118 14.87 0.41 -15.12
CA SER A 118 14.30 1.74 -14.88
C SER A 118 12.79 1.61 -14.71
N ILE A 119 12.22 2.31 -13.74
CA ILE A 119 10.80 2.30 -13.46
C ILE A 119 10.22 3.69 -13.77
N PRO A 120 9.29 3.81 -14.73
CA PRO A 120 8.58 5.05 -14.98
C PRO A 120 7.67 5.45 -13.79
N SER A 121 7.50 6.75 -13.57
CA SER A 121 6.54 7.27 -12.58
C SER A 121 5.13 6.72 -12.83
N GLY A 122 4.40 6.47 -11.75
CA GLY A 122 3.07 5.89 -11.73
C GLY A 122 3.03 4.37 -11.97
N SER A 123 4.16 3.71 -12.18
CA SER A 123 4.19 2.26 -12.43
C SER A 123 3.88 1.44 -11.16
N PHE A 124 3.09 0.38 -11.30
CA PHE A 124 2.87 -0.59 -10.21
C PHE A 124 4.12 -1.42 -9.92
N ILE A 125 4.48 -1.53 -8.63
CA ILE A 125 5.68 -2.25 -8.17
C ILE A 125 5.30 -3.61 -7.61
N CYS A 126 4.57 -3.62 -6.49
CA CYS A 126 4.11 -4.83 -5.83
C CYS A 126 3.00 -4.51 -4.82
N GLN A 127 2.27 -5.54 -4.40
CA GLN A 127 1.36 -5.47 -3.27
C GLN A 127 2.10 -5.74 -1.95
N TYR A 128 1.82 -4.97 -0.90
CA TYR A 128 2.16 -5.35 0.47
C TYR A 128 1.13 -6.38 0.94
N THR A 129 1.55 -7.63 1.08
CA THR A 129 0.66 -8.72 1.48
C THR A 129 1.13 -9.33 2.78
N GLY A 130 0.17 -9.83 3.56
CA GLY A 130 0.41 -10.61 4.76
C GLY A 130 -0.88 -11.23 5.27
N GLU A 131 -0.88 -11.57 6.54
CA GLU A 131 -2.08 -11.96 7.27
C GLU A 131 -2.83 -10.71 7.73
N LEU A 132 -4.13 -10.64 7.45
CA LEU A 132 -4.97 -9.55 7.92
C LEU A 132 -5.41 -9.84 9.36
N LEU A 133 -5.10 -8.91 10.26
CA LEU A 133 -5.41 -8.96 11.68
C LEU A 133 -6.30 -7.77 12.06
N SER A 134 -7.19 -7.95 13.03
CA SER A 134 -7.79 -6.80 13.69
C SER A 134 -6.78 -6.12 14.62
N GLU A 135 -7.02 -4.87 15.03
CA GLU A 135 -6.17 -4.15 16.01
C GLU A 135 -5.85 -5.02 17.24
N LYS A 136 -6.86 -5.67 17.82
CA LYS A 136 -6.69 -6.55 18.99
C LYS A 136 -5.79 -7.76 18.72
N GLU A 137 -5.91 -8.35 17.53
CA GLU A 137 -5.09 -9.49 17.15
C GLU A 137 -3.63 -9.06 16.88
N ALA A 138 -3.42 -7.88 16.32
CA ALA A 138 -2.10 -7.30 16.10
C ALA A 138 -1.40 -6.99 17.43
N ASP A 139 -2.08 -6.37 18.39
CA ASP A 139 -1.54 -6.05 19.72
C ASP A 139 -1.13 -7.32 20.50
N GLN A 140 -1.86 -8.41 20.30
CA GLN A 140 -1.56 -9.70 20.93
C GLN A 140 -0.33 -10.38 20.33
N ARG A 141 0.13 -9.98 19.13
CA ARG A 141 1.36 -10.50 18.51
C ARG A 141 2.58 -9.78 19.07
N THR A 142 2.83 -9.98 20.36
CA THR A 142 3.95 -9.37 21.08
C THR A 142 5.29 -9.76 20.44
N GLY A 143 6.15 -8.75 20.22
CA GLY A 143 7.56 -8.92 19.85
C GLY A 143 7.91 -8.93 18.35
N ASN A 144 6.96 -8.72 17.43
CA ASN A 144 7.25 -8.68 15.98
C ASN A 144 6.56 -7.50 15.26
N ASP A 145 6.83 -6.27 15.68
CA ASP A 145 6.24 -5.05 15.10
C ASP A 145 6.92 -4.60 13.78
N GLU A 146 8.03 -5.24 13.38
CA GLU A 146 8.82 -4.81 12.23
C GLU A 146 8.13 -4.93 10.86
N TYR A 147 7.11 -5.79 10.74
CA TYR A 147 6.47 -6.14 9.47
C TYR A 147 4.96 -5.91 9.51
N LEU A 148 4.52 -4.93 10.29
CA LEU A 148 3.12 -4.51 10.36
C LEU A 148 2.88 -3.34 9.41
N PHE A 149 1.78 -3.41 8.68
CA PHE A 149 1.25 -2.28 7.90
C PHE A 149 -0.13 -1.94 8.44
N ASP A 150 -0.25 -0.81 9.12
CA ASP A 150 -1.53 -0.33 9.64
C ASP A 150 -2.40 0.21 8.49
N LEU A 151 -3.63 -0.31 8.39
CA LEU A 151 -4.62 0.15 7.42
C LEU A 151 -5.42 1.34 7.96
N GLY A 152 -5.22 1.75 9.21
CA GLY A 152 -5.92 2.85 9.83
C GLY A 152 -7.43 2.64 9.95
N ARG A 153 -8.08 3.50 10.73
CA ARG A 153 -9.54 3.47 10.88
C ARG A 153 -10.20 4.19 9.72
N SER A 154 -11.29 3.62 9.19
CA SER A 154 -12.12 4.24 8.16
C SER A 154 -12.94 5.39 8.76
N LYS A 155 -12.29 6.47 9.22
CA LYS A 155 -12.98 7.73 9.49
C LYS A 155 -13.25 8.41 8.16
N SER A 156 -14.53 8.65 7.87
CA SER A 156 -14.99 9.64 6.91
C SER A 156 -14.65 11.05 7.42
N SER A 157 -13.35 11.37 7.50
CA SER A 157 -12.82 12.73 7.71
C SER A 157 -11.30 12.65 7.73
N SER A 158 -10.69 13.07 6.61
CA SER A 158 -9.50 13.90 6.56
C SER A 158 -8.71 14.06 7.87
N GLN A 159 -7.74 13.17 8.18
CA GLN A 159 -6.55 13.55 8.97
C GLN A 159 -5.41 12.53 9.14
N SER A 160 -5.49 11.26 8.71
CA SER A 160 -4.41 10.29 9.03
C SER A 160 -3.63 9.66 7.87
N MET A 161 -3.87 10.03 6.60
CA MET A 161 -2.99 9.63 5.49
C MET A 161 -2.86 10.80 4.50
N GLY A 162 -2.19 11.88 4.94
CA GLY A 162 -2.10 13.13 4.18
C GLY A 162 -0.79 13.90 4.33
N ALA A 163 0.23 13.36 5.00
CA ALA A 163 1.52 14.06 5.11
C ALA A 163 2.23 14.19 3.74
N GLY A 164 1.96 13.29 2.79
CA GLY A 164 2.51 13.32 1.42
C GLY A 164 1.63 13.98 0.34
N LEU A 165 0.39 14.38 0.65
CA LEU A 165 -0.55 14.96 -0.34
C LEU A 165 -0.78 16.48 -0.13
N SER A 166 -0.20 17.06 0.92
CA SER A 166 -0.47 18.44 1.33
C SER A 166 0.16 19.52 0.43
N SER A 167 1.06 19.15 -0.49
CA SER A 167 1.73 20.13 -1.37
C SER A 167 1.01 20.45 -2.69
N VAL A 168 -0.15 19.85 -2.96
CA VAL A 168 -0.84 19.97 -4.28
C VAL A 168 -2.31 20.40 -4.24
N ILE A 169 -2.91 20.66 -3.08
CA ILE A 169 -4.33 21.05 -3.00
C ILE A 169 -4.46 22.58 -2.96
N SER A 170 -5.10 23.14 -3.99
CA SER A 170 -5.48 24.56 -4.04
C SER A 170 -6.56 24.92 -3.01
N PRO A 171 -6.63 26.18 -2.51
CA PRO A 171 -7.32 26.52 -1.26
C PRO A 171 -8.88 26.57 -1.31
N ASP A 172 -9.52 26.25 -2.43
CA ASP A 172 -10.84 26.81 -2.74
C ASP A 172 -12.05 25.87 -2.53
N LEU A 173 -11.97 24.82 -1.71
CA LEU A 173 -13.15 24.01 -1.39
C LEU A 173 -13.49 24.03 0.11
N GLN A 174 -14.11 25.14 0.52
CA GLN A 174 -14.73 25.27 1.84
C GLN A 174 -16.18 24.77 1.85
N SER A 175 -16.47 23.94 2.87
CA SER A 175 -17.71 23.95 3.64
C SER A 175 -19.00 23.45 2.97
N THR A 176 -19.32 22.18 3.19
CA THR A 176 -20.67 21.77 3.61
C THR A 176 -20.57 20.81 4.81
N SER A 177 -20.82 21.35 5.99
CA SER A 177 -20.91 20.62 7.25
C SER A 177 -22.14 19.69 7.25
N ILE A 178 -21.92 18.39 7.06
CA ILE A 178 -22.90 17.36 7.42
C ILE A 178 -22.61 16.96 8.86
N SER A 179 -23.58 17.21 9.75
CA SER A 179 -23.56 16.80 11.16
C SER A 179 -23.38 15.28 11.26
N CYS A 180 -22.26 14.86 11.86
CA CYS A 180 -21.96 13.47 12.16
C CYS A 180 -22.72 13.02 13.41
N GLU A 181 -23.78 12.24 13.20
CA GLU A 181 -24.36 11.42 14.25
C GLU A 181 -23.40 10.28 14.61
N ASN A 182 -23.43 9.86 15.87
CA ASN A 182 -22.54 8.87 16.49
C ASN A 182 -22.55 7.53 15.73
N VAL A 183 -21.56 7.30 14.87
CA VAL A 183 -21.27 5.97 14.31
C VAL A 183 -20.20 5.35 15.20
N GLU A 184 -20.49 4.16 15.73
CA GLU A 184 -19.58 3.36 16.55
C GLU A 184 -18.20 3.25 15.87
N ASP A 185 -17.14 3.36 16.68
CA ASP A 185 -15.73 3.35 16.27
C ASP A 185 -15.43 2.07 15.45
N GLU A 186 -15.50 2.17 14.11
CA GLU A 186 -15.24 1.03 13.21
C GLU A 186 -13.82 0.47 13.45
N GLU A 187 -13.72 -0.84 13.67
CA GLU A 187 -12.48 -1.56 14.00
C GLU A 187 -11.44 -1.41 12.86
N GLY A 188 -10.22 -1.00 13.22
CA GLY A 188 -9.09 -0.93 12.29
C GLY A 188 -8.47 -2.30 12.01
N PHE A 189 -7.75 -2.40 10.90
CA PHE A 189 -7.06 -3.61 10.47
C PHE A 189 -5.57 -3.36 10.27
N THR A 190 -4.77 -4.40 10.43
CA THR A 190 -3.33 -4.40 10.18
C THR A 190 -2.95 -5.59 9.32
N ILE A 191 -2.01 -5.39 8.39
CA ILE A 191 -1.41 -6.48 7.62
C ILE A 191 -0.10 -6.90 8.32
N ASP A 192 -0.05 -8.13 8.82
CA ASP A 192 1.16 -8.74 9.39
C ASP A 192 1.89 -9.59 8.35
N ALA A 193 3.06 -9.10 7.93
CA ALA A 193 3.92 -9.78 6.96
C ALA A 193 5.05 -10.61 7.61
N PHE A 194 5.02 -10.89 8.91
CA PHE A 194 6.08 -11.63 9.62
C PHE A 194 6.17 -13.09 9.14
N LYS A 195 5.09 -13.87 9.25
CA LYS A 195 5.06 -15.29 8.86
C LYS A 195 4.81 -15.50 7.37
N TYR A 196 3.91 -14.70 6.81
CA TYR A 196 3.48 -14.77 5.42
C TYR A 196 3.61 -13.39 4.81
N GLY A 197 4.32 -13.23 3.70
CA GLY A 197 4.37 -11.93 3.03
C GLY A 197 4.89 -11.97 1.61
N SER A 198 4.83 -10.84 0.92
CA SER A 198 5.41 -10.66 -0.41
C SER A 198 6.80 -10.03 -0.31
N VAL A 199 7.39 -9.65 -1.45
CA VAL A 199 8.59 -8.79 -1.49
C VAL A 199 8.37 -7.43 -0.81
N GLY A 200 7.12 -6.95 -0.72
CA GLY A 200 6.79 -5.65 -0.15
C GLY A 200 7.25 -5.47 1.30
N ARG A 201 7.35 -6.57 2.07
CA ARG A 201 7.82 -6.56 3.48
C ARG A 201 9.29 -6.13 3.65
N PHE A 202 10.07 -6.10 2.56
CA PHE A 202 11.48 -5.71 2.57
C PHE A 202 11.72 -4.29 2.05
N ILE A 203 10.66 -3.57 1.67
CA ILE A 203 10.79 -2.20 1.16
C ILE A 203 10.91 -1.28 2.37
N ASN A 204 12.06 -0.59 2.48
CA ASN A 204 12.39 0.22 3.65
C ASN A 204 11.66 1.57 3.68
N HIS A 205 11.69 2.19 4.85
CA HIS A 205 11.29 3.58 5.04
C HIS A 205 12.29 4.58 4.42
N SER A 206 11.75 5.71 3.95
CA SER A 206 12.50 6.94 3.68
C SER A 206 11.63 8.17 3.99
N CYS A 207 12.23 9.22 4.56
CA CYS A 207 11.60 10.55 4.72
C CYS A 207 11.45 11.28 3.37
N SER A 208 12.14 10.82 2.32
CA SER A 208 11.93 11.26 0.94
C SER A 208 11.78 10.01 0.05
N PRO A 209 10.60 9.38 0.09
CA PRO A 209 10.37 8.12 -0.60
C PRO A 209 10.21 8.32 -2.11
N ASN A 210 10.46 7.24 -2.86
CA ASN A 210 10.21 7.18 -4.30
C ASN A 210 8.99 6.29 -4.64
N LEU A 211 8.33 5.72 -3.64
CA LEU A 211 7.10 4.96 -3.74
C LEU A 211 5.96 5.59 -2.94
N VAL A 212 4.72 5.35 -3.39
CA VAL A 212 3.48 5.66 -2.68
C VAL A 212 2.66 4.39 -2.43
N ALA A 213 2.07 4.28 -1.25
CA ALA A 213 1.14 3.21 -0.89
C ALA A 213 -0.30 3.62 -1.22
N GLN A 214 -0.86 3.02 -2.27
CA GLN A 214 -2.22 3.26 -2.74
C GLN A 214 -3.17 2.16 -2.26
N ARG A 215 -4.30 2.55 -1.67
CA ARG A 215 -5.40 1.63 -1.34
C ARG A 215 -6.15 1.26 -2.62
N VAL A 216 -6.34 -0.04 -2.86
CA VAL A 216 -7.04 -0.56 -4.05
C VAL A 216 -8.04 -1.63 -3.65
N LEU A 217 -9.23 -1.58 -4.25
CA LEU A 217 -10.23 -2.65 -4.19
C LEU A 217 -10.52 -3.20 -5.59
N TYR A 218 -10.63 -4.53 -5.70
CA TYR A 218 -11.04 -5.19 -6.94
C TYR A 218 -11.79 -6.51 -6.73
N ASP A 219 -11.60 -7.22 -5.62
CA ASP A 219 -12.19 -8.53 -5.35
C ASP A 219 -13.31 -8.49 -4.30
N HIS A 220 -13.41 -7.40 -3.53
CA HIS A 220 -14.49 -7.09 -2.59
C HIS A 220 -14.74 -5.58 -2.48
N ASP A 221 -15.80 -5.21 -1.75
CA ASP A 221 -16.21 -3.82 -1.54
C ASP A 221 -15.98 -3.33 -0.08
N ASP A 222 -15.40 -4.16 0.80
CA ASP A 222 -15.05 -3.73 2.17
C ASP A 222 -13.84 -2.77 2.19
N VAL A 223 -14.13 -1.49 2.38
CA VAL A 223 -13.14 -0.39 2.39
C VAL A 223 -12.19 -0.40 3.58
N ARG A 224 -12.47 -1.20 4.61
CA ARG A 224 -11.63 -1.35 5.81
C ARG A 224 -10.47 -2.30 5.58
N MET A 225 -10.60 -3.19 4.58
CA MET A 225 -9.60 -4.20 4.25
C MET A 225 -9.01 -4.01 2.84
N PRO A 226 -8.62 -2.79 2.42
CA PRO A 226 -8.14 -2.57 1.06
C PRO A 226 -6.82 -3.32 0.81
N HIS A 227 -6.54 -3.60 -0.46
CA HIS A 227 -5.19 -3.99 -0.84
C HIS A 227 -4.26 -2.78 -0.82
N ILE A 228 -3.05 -2.97 -0.28
CA ILE A 228 -2.00 -1.95 -0.31
C ILE A 228 -1.08 -2.21 -1.49
N MET A 229 -1.20 -1.36 -2.51
CA MET A 229 -0.45 -1.45 -3.76
C MET A 229 0.61 -0.35 -3.78
N LEU A 230 1.87 -0.71 -3.98
CA LEU A 230 2.96 0.25 -4.08
C LEU A 230 3.15 0.69 -5.53
N PHE A 231 3.12 1.99 -5.77
CA PHE A 231 3.35 2.61 -7.07
C PHE A 231 4.58 3.54 -7.01
N ALA A 232 5.29 3.68 -8.13
CA ALA A 232 6.38 4.64 -8.24
C ALA A 232 5.83 6.09 -8.21
N ALA A 233 6.35 6.92 -7.31
CA ALA A 233 5.99 8.34 -7.25
C ALA A 233 6.79 9.18 -8.26
N GLU A 234 7.95 8.67 -8.70
CA GLU A 234 8.86 9.34 -9.62
C GLU A 234 9.46 8.34 -10.62
N ASN A 235 10.23 8.84 -11.59
CA ASN A 235 11.05 7.96 -12.43
C ASN A 235 12.23 7.44 -11.60
N ILE A 236 12.34 6.12 -11.44
CA ILE A 236 13.35 5.47 -10.61
C ILE A 236 14.42 4.83 -11.49
N PRO A 237 15.69 5.27 -11.41
CA PRO A 237 16.79 4.61 -12.10
C PRO A 237 17.01 3.16 -11.62
N PRO A 238 17.60 2.29 -12.47
CA PRO A 238 18.03 0.96 -12.03
C PRO A 238 18.91 1.03 -10.77
N LEU A 239 18.80 0.02 -9.92
CA LEU A 239 19.54 -0.19 -8.68
C LEU A 239 19.33 0.84 -7.57
N ARG A 240 18.52 1.89 -7.79
CA ARG A 240 18.08 2.77 -6.71
C ARG A 240 17.17 1.98 -5.75
N GLU A 241 17.42 2.12 -4.46
CA GLU A 241 16.58 1.50 -3.43
C GLU A 241 15.15 2.03 -3.52
N LEU A 242 14.18 1.12 -3.43
CA LEU A 242 12.76 1.43 -3.38
C LEU A 242 12.37 1.64 -1.92
N THR A 243 11.70 2.75 -1.64
CA THR A 243 11.30 3.14 -0.29
C THR A 243 9.96 3.86 -0.30
N TYR A 244 9.13 3.64 0.72
CA TYR A 244 7.88 4.39 0.97
C TYR A 244 7.91 5.01 2.37
N ASP A 245 7.04 5.98 2.63
CA ASP A 245 6.87 6.52 3.99
C ASP A 245 6.07 5.52 4.84
N TYR A 246 6.57 5.17 6.02
CA TYR A 246 5.90 4.23 6.91
C TYR A 246 4.73 4.90 7.65
N ASN A 247 4.62 6.24 7.59
CA ASN A 247 3.57 7.03 8.23
C ASN A 247 3.47 6.84 9.74
N TYR A 248 4.57 6.45 10.39
CA TYR A 248 4.64 6.47 11.84
C TYR A 248 4.67 7.91 12.33
N VAL A 249 3.84 8.20 13.34
CA VAL A 249 3.91 9.47 14.06
C VAL A 249 4.87 9.29 15.23
N VAL A 250 5.84 10.20 15.31
CA VAL A 250 6.83 10.20 16.39
C VAL A 250 6.12 10.34 17.74
N ASP A 251 6.58 9.59 18.74
CA ASP A 251 6.04 9.58 20.09
C ASP A 251 4.63 8.96 20.25
N THR A 252 4.12 8.26 19.23
CA THR A 252 2.82 7.55 19.31
C THR A 252 2.95 6.02 19.31
N VAL A 253 4.18 5.49 19.23
CA VAL A 253 4.43 4.04 19.28
C VAL A 253 4.83 3.67 20.71
N TYR A 254 4.12 2.72 21.32
CA TYR A 254 4.34 2.32 22.71
C TYR A 254 4.79 0.85 22.81
N ASP A 255 5.56 0.53 23.85
CA ASP A 255 5.89 -0.84 24.20
C ASP A 255 4.77 -1.48 25.06
N SER A 256 4.92 -2.76 25.38
CA SER A 256 3.95 -3.49 26.22
C SER A 256 3.84 -2.96 27.65
N ALA A 257 4.77 -2.13 28.10
CA ALA A 257 4.74 -1.46 29.40
C ALA A 257 4.18 -0.03 29.32
N GLY A 258 3.79 0.44 28.12
CA GLY A 258 3.23 1.77 27.89
C GLY A 258 4.28 2.88 27.72
N ASN A 259 5.56 2.54 27.56
CA ASN A 259 6.61 3.54 27.30
C ASN A 259 6.70 3.86 25.81
N ILE A 260 7.03 5.11 25.47
CA ILE A 260 7.28 5.51 24.09
C ILE A 260 8.49 4.74 23.55
N LYS A 261 8.30 4.05 22.43
CA LYS A 261 9.36 3.38 21.67
C LYS A 261 10.02 4.39 20.74
N ILE A 262 11.35 4.40 20.76
CA ILE A 262 12.16 5.26 19.89
C ILE A 262 12.90 4.37 18.89
N LYS A 263 12.81 4.72 17.60
CA LYS A 263 13.62 4.11 16.54
C LYS A 263 14.23 5.18 15.66
N GLU A 264 15.55 5.19 15.57
CA GLU A 264 16.27 6.13 14.71
C GLU A 264 16.03 5.85 13.22
N CYS A 265 15.99 6.91 12.41
CA CYS A 265 15.85 6.83 10.97
C CYS A 265 17.21 6.98 10.28
N TYR A 266 17.62 5.95 9.53
CA TYR A 266 18.85 5.94 8.74
C TYR A 266 18.59 6.03 7.23
N CYS A 267 17.55 6.75 6.82
CA CYS A 267 17.17 6.80 5.40
C CYS A 267 18.14 7.57 4.50
N GLY A 268 18.94 8.46 5.08
CA GLY A 268 19.92 9.27 4.36
C GLY A 268 19.33 10.46 3.59
N SER A 269 18.03 10.75 3.74
CA SER A 269 17.42 11.96 3.17
C SER A 269 17.94 13.23 3.86
N SER A 270 18.05 14.34 3.11
CA SER A 270 18.32 15.68 3.64
C SER A 270 17.18 16.20 4.53
N GLU A 271 15.95 15.75 4.29
CA GLU A 271 14.75 16.14 5.04
C GLU A 271 14.47 15.21 6.24
N CYS A 272 15.41 14.34 6.59
CA CYS A 272 15.25 13.37 7.66
C CYS A 272 15.23 14.05 9.04
N THR A 273 14.21 13.77 9.84
CA THR A 273 14.11 14.24 11.24
C THR A 273 14.89 13.38 12.23
N GLY A 274 15.55 12.32 11.75
CA GLY A 274 16.36 11.40 12.55
C GLY A 274 15.58 10.30 13.27
N ARG A 275 14.24 10.34 13.27
CA ARG A 275 13.39 9.32 13.92
C ARG A 275 12.37 8.73 12.95
N MET A 276 12.17 7.42 13.05
CA MET A 276 11.09 6.69 12.40
C MET A 276 9.85 6.66 13.29
N TYR A 277 10.03 6.42 14.59
CA TYR A 277 9.02 6.59 15.65
C TYR A 277 9.67 6.92 16.98
#